data_AF-A0A351L297-F1
#
_entry.id   AF-A0A351L297-F1
#
_cell.length_a   1.000
_cell.length_b   1.000
_cell.length_c   1.000
_cell.angle_alpha   90.00
_cell.angle_beta   90.00
_cell.angle_gamma   90.00
#
_symmetry.space_group_name_H-M   'P 1'
#
loop_
_entity.id
_entity.type
_entity.pdbx_description
1 polymer ?
#
loop_
_entity_poly.entity_id
_entity_poly.type
_entity_poly.pdbx_seq_one_letter_code
_entity_poly.pdbx_strand_id
1 'polypeptide(L)' 'MTNPRPLGERELALIDLYANCFPELSPQDFYAKWAVSYEQIGYICWREPTTVRRWFANSQGIK' A
#
# COMPACT_ATOMS: atom_id res chain seq x y z
N MET A 1 1.89 -10.62 -22.97
CA MET A 1 1.47 -10.79 -21.57
C MET A 1 2.37 -11.83 -20.96
N THR A 2 3.19 -11.44 -20.00
CA THR A 2 4.14 -12.32 -19.32
C THR A 2 3.36 -13.32 -18.47
N ASN A 3 3.66 -14.61 -18.61
CA ASN A 3 3.03 -15.64 -17.79
C ASN A 3 3.42 -15.37 -16.32
N PRO A 4 2.47 -15.04 -15.43
CA PRO A 4 2.80 -14.72 -14.04
C PRO A 4 3.45 -15.94 -13.38
N ARG A 5 4.54 -15.71 -12.64
CA ARG A 5 5.22 -16.79 -11.93
C ARG A 5 4.25 -17.42 -10.93
N PRO A 6 4.15 -18.77 -10.88
CA PRO A 6 3.38 -19.45 -9.85
C PRO A 6 3.89 -19.08 -8.45
N LEU A 7 2.96 -18.85 -7.53
CA LEU A 7 3.29 -18.64 -6.12
C LEU A 7 3.65 -19.97 -5.46
N GLY A 8 4.72 -19.97 -4.68
CA GLY A 8 5.11 -21.10 -3.84
C GLY A 8 4.39 -21.09 -2.49
N GLU A 9 4.53 -22.17 -1.73
CA GLU A 9 3.86 -22.35 -0.42
C GLU A 9 4.12 -21.20 0.55
N ARG A 10 5.36 -20.68 0.60
CA ARG A 10 5.70 -19.52 1.44
C ARG A 10 4.87 -18.28 1.09
N GLU A 11 4.61 -18.06 -0.19
CA GLU A 11 3.90 -16.87 -0.68
C GLU A 11 2.40 -17.00 -0.39
N LEU A 12 1.85 -18.19 -0.57
CA LEU A 12 0.47 -18.50 -0.20
C LEU A 12 0.25 -18.37 1.31
N ALA A 13 1.17 -18.88 2.14
CA ALA A 13 1.08 -18.75 3.60
C ALA A 13 1.15 -17.28 4.06
N LEU A 14 1.95 -16.45 3.40
CA LEU A 14 1.99 -15.02 3.68
C LEU A 14 0.68 -14.33 3.28
N ILE A 15 0.11 -14.69 2.13
CA ILE A 15 -1.19 -14.17 1.72
C ILE A 15 -2.26 -14.52 2.77
N ASP A 16 -2.35 -15.78 3.20
CA ASP A 16 -3.34 -16.19 4.20
C ASP A 16 -3.17 -15.46 5.54
N LEU A 17 -1.92 -15.25 5.98
CA LEU A 17 -1.61 -14.52 7.20
C LEU A 17 -2.06 -13.05 7.12
N TYR A 18 -1.87 -12.40 5.97
CA TYR A 18 -2.14 -10.97 5.81
C TYR A 18 -3.52 -10.66 5.19
N ALA A 19 -4.22 -11.64 4.61
CA ALA A 19 -5.50 -11.44 3.92
C ALA A 19 -6.58 -10.85 4.83
N ASN A 20 -6.52 -11.15 6.13
CA ASN A 20 -7.44 -10.64 7.15
C ASN A 20 -6.77 -9.66 8.12
N CYS A 21 -5.53 -9.26 7.84
CA CYS A 21 -4.85 -8.25 8.63
C CYS A 21 -5.35 -6.88 8.19
N PHE A 22 -6.47 -6.44 8.77
CA PHE A 22 -6.94 -5.08 8.60
C PHE A 22 -5.94 -4.16 9.29
N PRO A 23 -5.41 -3.14 8.60
CA PRO A 23 -4.62 -2.12 9.26
C PRO A 23 -5.48 -1.50 10.36
N GLU A 24 -5.05 -1.58 11.62
CA GLU A 24 -5.72 -0.93 12.75
C GLU A 24 -5.81 0.60 12.59
N LEU A 25 -5.06 1.13 11.62
CA LEU A 25 -4.96 2.53 11.26
C LEU A 25 -5.47 2.75 9.85
N SER A 26 -6.39 3.70 9.67
CA SER A 26 -6.70 4.19 8.33
C SER A 26 -5.41 4.76 7.69
N PRO A 27 -5.31 4.79 6.35
CA PRO A 27 -4.21 5.47 5.69
C PRO A 27 -4.00 6.90 6.24
N GLN A 28 -5.08 7.65 6.50
CA GLN A 28 -4.98 8.99 7.08
C GLN A 28 -4.34 8.98 8.48
N ASP A 29 -4.76 8.06 9.36
CA ASP A 29 -4.20 7.96 10.72
C ASP A 29 -2.75 7.52 10.70
N PHE A 30 -2.36 6.68 9.74
CA PHE A 30 -0.97 6.34 9.50
C PHE A 30 -0.16 7.61 9.17
N TYR A 31 -0.58 8.39 8.16
CA TYR A 31 0.18 9.60 7.81
C TYR A 31 0.23 10.62 8.94
N ALA A 32 -0.85 10.77 9.71
CA ALA A 32 -0.89 11.65 10.87
C ALA A 32 0.06 11.19 11.98
N LYS A 33 0.08 9.90 12.30
CA LYS A 33 0.91 9.32 13.36
C LYS A 33 2.41 9.43 13.07
N TRP A 34 2.81 9.22 11.82
CA TRP A 34 4.21 9.23 11.41
C TRP A 34 4.68 10.56 10.80
N ALA A 35 3.77 11.53 10.61
CA ALA A 35 4.03 12.84 10.04
C ALA A 35 4.81 12.82 8.71
N VAL A 36 4.53 11.81 7.86
CA VAL A 36 5.24 11.63 6.59
C VAL A 36 4.63 12.45 5.47
N SER A 37 5.46 13.15 4.70
CA SER A 37 5.03 13.87 3.49
C SER A 37 4.85 12.93 2.30
N TYR A 38 4.12 13.37 1.27
CA TYR A 38 3.96 12.59 0.03
C TYR A 38 5.29 12.32 -0.68
N GLU A 39 6.27 13.21 -0.55
CA GLU A 39 7.63 13.02 -1.06
C GLU A 39 8.35 11.89 -0.31
N GLN A 40 8.21 11.82 1.01
CA GLN A 40 8.81 10.75 1.81
C GLN A 40 8.16 9.39 1.51
N ILE A 41 6.84 9.36 1.31
CA ILE A 41 6.14 8.14 0.84
C ILE A 41 6.66 7.72 -0.53
N GLY A 42 6.85 8.68 -1.45
CA GLY A 42 7.42 8.41 -2.77
C GLY A 42 8.82 7.79 -2.69
N TYR A 43 9.66 8.32 -1.80
CA TYR A 43 10.99 7.78 -1.56
C TYR A 43 10.96 6.33 -1.04
N ILE A 44 10.15 6.04 -0.02
CA ILE A 44 10.02 4.69 0.57
C ILE A 44 9.50 3.67 -0.45
N CYS A 45 8.50 4.07 -1.25
CA CYS A 45 7.82 3.18 -2.19
C CYS A 45 8.46 3.13 -3.58
N TRP A 46 9.56 3.85 -3.82
CA TRP A 46 10.17 4.02 -5.15
C TRP A 46 9.14 4.51 -6.19
N ARG A 47 8.45 5.61 -5.87
CA ARG A 47 7.42 6.22 -6.72
C ARG A 47 7.57 7.73 -6.76
N GLU A 48 7.14 8.33 -7.87
CA GLU A 48 7.11 9.79 -7.97
C GLU A 48 6.03 10.38 -7.03
N PRO A 49 6.28 11.58 -6.45
CA PRO A 49 5.30 12.27 -5.61
C PRO A 49 3.96 12.52 -6.32
N THR A 50 3.97 12.70 -7.64
CA THR A 50 2.77 12.84 -8.48
C THR A 50 1.91 11.58 -8.48
N THR A 51 2.54 10.40 -8.49
CA THR A 51 1.86 9.09 -8.41
C THR A 51 1.27 8.89 -7.02
N VAL A 52 2.03 9.25 -5.97
CA VAL A 52 1.57 9.20 -4.59
C VAL A 52 0.35 10.10 -4.37
N ARG A 53 0.37 11.34 -4.88
CA ARG A 53 -0.78 12.25 -4.83
C ARG A 53 -2.04 11.65 -5.49
N ARG A 54 -1.88 10.93 -6.60
CA ARG A 54 -3.00 10.26 -7.29
C ARG A 54 -3.57 9.09 -6.49
N TRP A 55 -2.74 8.32 -5.77
CA TRP A 55 -3.24 7.27 -4.87
C TRP A 55 -4.18 7.84 -3.81
N PHE A 56 -3.84 9.01 -3.25
CA PHE A 56 -4.64 9.68 -2.24
C PHE A 56 -5.84 10.47 -2.80
N ALA A 57 -5.75 10.95 -4.04
CA ALA A 57 -6.89 11.58 -4.70
C ALA A 57 -8.01 10.57 -5.03
N ASN A 58 -7.63 9.35 -5.42
CA ASN A 58 -8.58 8.32 -5.86
C ASN A 58 -9.15 7.45 -4.72
N SER A 59 -8.60 7.55 -3.51
CA SER A 59 -9.11 6.82 -2.33
C SER A 59 -10.36 7.46 -1.71
N GLN A 60 -10.88 8.58 -2.25
CA GLN A 60 -12.19 9.12 -1.88
C GLN A 60 -13.39 8.25 -2.34
N GLY A 61 -13.15 7.12 -3.01
CA GLY A 61 -14.20 6.26 -3.58
C GLY A 61 -14.51 4.97 -2.81
N ILE A 62 -13.78 4.62 -1.75
CA ILE A 62 -14.11 3.44 -0.93
C ILE A 62 -14.80 3.94 0.33
N LYS A 63 -16.13 4.05 0.23
CA LYS A 63 -17.04 4.17 1.39
C LYS A 63 -17.36 2.80 1.94
#